data_AF-A0A378BUL5-F1
#
_entry.id   AF-A0A378BUL5-F1
#
_cell.length_a   1.000
_cell.length_b   1.000
_cell.length_c   1.000
_cell.angle_alpha   90.00
_cell.angle_beta   90.00
_cell.angle_gamma   90.00
#
_symmetry.space_group_name_H-M   'P 1'
#
loop_
_entity.id
_entity.type
_entity.pdbx_description
1 polymer ?
#
loop_
_entity_poly.entity_id
_entity_poly.type
_entity_poly.pdbx_seq_one_letter_code
_entity_poly.pdbx_strand_id
1 'polypeptide(L)'
;MVGSTARRDLGSLIFIDMRDREGIVQVFFDPDRADALKLASELRNEFCIQVTGTVRAREEKNINADMATGAIEVLASDLTIINRSESLPLDSNHVNTEEARLKYRYLDLRRPEMAQRLKTRAKITSFVRRFMDDHGFLDIETPMLTKATPEGAPRLPRAFPRAQRQILRAAAVAAAVQTAADDVRLRPLLSDRQMLPAMKTCVPTVSLNSPRSTWKPPL
;
A
#
# COMPACT_ATOMS: atom_id res chain seq x y z
N MET A 1 1.61 15.16 -1.76
CA MET A 1 2.88 14.39 -1.68
C MET A 1 3.47 14.52 -3.06
N VAL A 2 4.63 15.14 -3.16
CA VAL A 2 5.11 15.66 -4.43
C VAL A 2 6.16 14.70 -4.99
N GLY A 3 5.88 14.11 -6.15
CA GLY A 3 6.75 13.13 -6.80
C GLY A 3 7.39 13.71 -8.06
N SER A 4 8.68 13.44 -8.30
CA SER A 4 9.31 13.71 -9.60
C SER A 4 8.79 12.72 -10.65
N THR A 5 8.46 13.20 -11.85
CA THR A 5 7.90 12.35 -12.93
C THR A 5 8.85 12.22 -14.10
N ALA A 6 9.45 13.31 -14.54
CA ALA A 6 10.39 13.31 -15.66
C ALA A 6 11.55 14.26 -15.36
N ARG A 7 12.76 13.85 -15.74
CA ARG A 7 13.99 14.64 -15.62
C ARG A 7 14.57 14.83 -17.01
N ARG A 8 14.86 16.09 -17.37
CA ARG A 8 15.53 16.49 -18.59
C ARG A 8 16.79 17.23 -18.20
N ASP A 9 17.94 16.64 -18.49
CA ASP A 9 19.26 17.19 -18.17
C ASP A 9 19.93 17.69 -19.46
N LEU A 10 20.25 18.98 -19.50
CA LEU A 10 20.97 19.63 -20.60
C LEU A 10 22.42 19.97 -20.22
N GLY A 11 22.94 19.37 -19.15
CA GLY A 11 24.30 19.54 -18.64
C GLY A 11 24.42 20.75 -17.71
N SER A 12 24.20 21.95 -18.23
CA SER A 12 24.23 23.19 -17.43
C SER A 12 22.92 23.50 -16.73
N LEU A 13 21.81 22.90 -17.17
CA LEU A 13 20.45 23.22 -16.78
C LEU A 13 19.67 21.92 -16.59
N ILE A 14 18.92 21.81 -15.50
CA ILE A 14 18.09 20.64 -15.22
C ILE A 14 16.63 21.09 -15.11
N PHE A 15 15.76 20.40 -15.86
CA PHE A 15 14.31 20.54 -15.76
C PHE A 15 13.72 19.28 -15.16
N ILE A 16 12.87 19.46 -14.15
CA ILE A 16 12.16 18.37 -13.51
C ILE A 16 10.67 18.66 -13.54
N ASP A 17 9.92 17.69 -14.05
CA ASP A 17 8.47 17.72 -14.01
C ASP A 17 8.02 17.12 -12.68
N MET A 18 7.50 17.99 -11.82
CA MET A 18 7.06 17.71 -10.48
C MET A 18 5.56 17.47 -10.48
N ARG A 19 5.09 16.34 -9.94
CA ARG A 19 3.69 15.93 -9.93
C ARG A 19 3.14 15.86 -8.52
N ASP A 20 1.95 16.43 -8.35
CA ASP A 20 1.11 16.23 -7.16
C ASP A 20 -0.32 15.89 -7.58
N ARG A 21 -1.24 15.81 -6.63
CA ARG A 21 -2.66 15.49 -6.89
C ARG A 21 -3.32 16.40 -7.91
N GLU A 22 -2.94 17.67 -7.99
CA GLU A 22 -3.60 18.66 -8.87
C GLU A 22 -3.05 18.63 -10.30
N GLY A 23 -1.83 18.16 -10.50
CA GLY A 23 -1.20 18.14 -11.81
C GLY A 23 0.30 18.13 -11.75
N ILE A 24 0.91 18.60 -12.84
CA ILE A 24 2.34 18.65 -13.05
C ILE A 24 2.78 20.11 -13.11
N VAL A 25 3.95 20.43 -12.56
CA VAL A 25 4.61 21.73 -12.67
C VAL A 25 6.07 21.52 -13.05
N GLN A 26 6.61 22.39 -13.90
CA GLN A 26 8.04 22.35 -14.24
C GLN A 26 8.82 23.10 -13.18
N VAL A 27 9.86 22.45 -12.68
CA VAL A 27 10.86 23.02 -11.80
C VAL A 27 12.16 23.17 -12.59
N PHE A 28 12.70 24.37 -12.56
CA PHE A 28 13.93 24.74 -13.24
C PHE A 28 15.06 24.94 -12.23
N PHE A 29 16.20 24.32 -12.49
CA PHE A 29 17.41 24.43 -11.69
C PHE A 29 18.47 25.20 -12.48
N ASP A 30 18.90 26.33 -11.91
CA ASP A 30 19.87 27.25 -12.46
C ASP A 30 21.31 26.86 -12.03
N PRO A 31 22.33 26.97 -12.90
CA PRO A 31 23.73 26.76 -12.52
C PRO A 31 24.22 27.64 -11.38
N ASP A 32 23.61 28.82 -11.17
CA ASP A 32 23.96 29.73 -10.07
C ASP A 32 23.80 29.07 -8.68
N ARG A 33 22.96 28.02 -8.58
CA ARG A 33 22.74 27.25 -7.35
C ARG A 33 23.28 25.83 -7.49
N ALA A 34 24.60 25.71 -7.43
CA ALA A 34 25.33 24.46 -7.61
C ALA A 34 24.86 23.33 -6.66
N ASP A 35 24.50 23.64 -5.40
CA ASP A 35 24.05 22.63 -4.43
C ASP A 35 22.72 21.97 -4.84
N ALA A 36 21.74 22.79 -5.23
CA ALA A 36 20.44 22.33 -5.70
C ALA A 36 20.56 21.58 -7.03
N LEU A 37 21.42 22.06 -7.94
CA LEU A 37 21.68 21.41 -9.22
C LEU A 37 22.33 20.02 -9.04
N LYS A 38 23.29 19.90 -8.12
CA LYS A 38 23.94 18.62 -7.80
C LYS A 38 22.93 17.62 -7.25
N LEU A 39 22.07 18.02 -6.32
CA LEU A 39 20.99 17.15 -5.82
C LEU A 39 19.98 16.80 -6.92
N ALA A 40 19.66 17.75 -7.79
CA ALA A 40 18.76 17.53 -8.93
C ALA A 40 19.35 16.53 -9.96
N SER A 41 20.68 16.40 -10.03
CA SER A 41 21.36 15.41 -10.87
C SER A 41 21.14 13.97 -10.42
N GLU A 42 20.95 13.75 -9.12
CA GLU A 42 20.71 12.42 -8.53
C GLU A 42 19.26 11.93 -8.69
N LEU A 43 18.33 12.84 -9.01
CA LEU A 43 16.92 12.51 -9.06
C LEU A 43 16.61 11.50 -10.17
N ARG A 44 15.78 10.51 -9.84
CA ARG A 44 15.17 9.59 -10.80
C ARG A 44 13.65 9.72 -10.77
N ASN A 45 12.98 8.95 -11.63
CA ASN A 45 11.53 8.91 -11.70
C ASN A 45 10.94 8.44 -10.36
N GLU A 46 9.83 9.07 -9.95
CA GLU A 46 9.05 8.79 -8.74
C GLU A 46 9.75 9.04 -7.40
N PHE A 47 10.83 9.82 -7.38
CA PHE A 47 11.41 10.28 -6.11
C PHE A 47 10.43 11.22 -5.41
N CYS A 48 10.30 11.07 -4.08
CA CYS A 48 9.52 11.99 -3.27
C CYS A 48 10.40 13.16 -2.89
N ILE A 49 10.06 14.35 -3.37
CA ILE A 49 10.90 15.54 -3.25
C ILE A 49 10.11 16.71 -2.70
N GLN A 50 10.81 17.60 -2.01
CA GLN A 50 10.32 18.91 -1.62
C GLN A 50 11.18 19.95 -2.30
N VAL A 51 10.56 20.90 -2.98
CA VAL A 51 11.23 22.03 -3.60
C VAL A 51 10.67 23.30 -3.01
N THR A 52 11.58 24.19 -2.62
CA THR A 52 11.25 25.59 -2.34
C THR A 52 11.78 26.42 -3.50
N GLY A 53 11.01 27.39 -3.97
CA GLY A 53 11.40 28.18 -5.13
C GLY A 53 10.49 29.36 -5.39
N THR A 54 10.85 30.17 -6.38
CA THR A 54 10.07 31.33 -6.82
C THR A 54 9.36 30.99 -8.13
N VAL A 55 8.06 31.31 -8.22
CA VAL A 55 7.28 31.10 -9.44
C VAL A 55 7.61 32.23 -10.43
N ARG A 56 7.95 31.86 -11.67
CA ARG A 56 8.17 32.80 -12.77
C ARG A 56 7.37 32.39 -14.01
N ALA A 57 7.03 33.36 -14.84
CA ALA A 57 6.49 33.09 -16.16
C ALA A 57 7.58 32.47 -17.04
N ARG A 58 7.22 31.53 -17.90
CA ARG A 58 8.12 31.04 -18.94
C ARG A 58 8.25 32.08 -20.04
N GLU A 59 9.36 32.04 -20.75
CA GLU A 59 9.49 32.77 -22.01
C GLU A 59 8.41 32.30 -23.00
N GLU A 60 7.90 33.21 -23.83
CA GLU A 60 6.80 32.93 -24.78
C GLU A 60 7.10 31.73 -25.69
N LYS A 61 8.37 31.50 -26.03
CA LYS A 61 8.81 30.37 -26.86
C LYS A 61 8.74 29.01 -26.15
N ASN A 62 8.76 29.00 -24.82
CA ASN A 62 8.84 27.79 -23.99
C ASN A 62 7.51 27.49 -23.25
N ILE A 63 6.43 28.18 -23.62
CA ILE A 63 5.09 27.93 -23.10
C ILE A 63 4.57 26.62 -23.69
N ASN A 64 4.20 25.68 -22.82
CA ASN A 64 3.57 24.43 -23.23
C ASN A 64 2.05 24.52 -23.14
N ALA A 65 1.35 24.51 -24.28
CA ALA A 65 -0.11 24.58 -24.31
C ALA A 65 -0.82 23.32 -23.77
N ASP A 66 -0.14 22.17 -23.76
CA ASP A 66 -0.72 20.89 -23.32
C ASP A 66 -0.74 20.73 -21.79
N MET A 67 -0.04 21.63 -21.07
CA MET A 67 0.04 21.62 -19.61
C MET A 67 -0.76 22.76 -19.00
N ALA A 68 -1.58 22.46 -18.00
CA ALA A 68 -2.33 23.49 -17.25
C ALA A 68 -1.42 24.55 -16.60
N THR A 69 -0.19 24.17 -16.24
CA THR A 69 0.85 25.04 -15.66
C THR A 69 1.90 25.46 -16.70
N GLY A 70 1.63 25.28 -18.00
CA GLY A 70 2.65 25.42 -19.04
C GLY A 70 3.13 26.86 -19.30
N ALA A 71 2.41 27.87 -18.83
CA ALA A 71 2.84 29.27 -18.88
C ALA A 71 3.79 29.67 -17.74
N ILE A 72 3.91 28.83 -16.71
CA ILE A 72 4.70 29.11 -15.52
C ILE A 72 5.74 28.02 -15.26
N GLU A 73 6.77 28.37 -14.52
CA GLU A 73 7.74 27.42 -13.97
C GLU A 73 8.24 27.91 -12.61
N VAL A 74 8.84 26.99 -11.85
CA VAL A 74 9.37 27.29 -10.52
C VAL A 74 10.90 27.29 -10.60
N LEU A 75 11.52 28.44 -10.36
CA LEU A 75 12.96 28.54 -10.15
C LEU A 75 13.28 27.97 -8.76
N ALA A 76 13.92 26.80 -8.71
CA ALA A 76 14.24 26.13 -7.47
C ALA A 76 15.30 26.89 -6.67
N SER A 77 14.96 27.29 -5.45
CA SER A 77 15.91 27.86 -4.50
C SER A 77 16.57 26.80 -3.63
N ASP A 78 15.80 25.77 -3.25
CA ASP A 78 16.24 24.67 -2.40
C ASP A 78 15.52 23.36 -2.78
N LEU A 79 16.21 22.22 -2.63
CA LEU A 79 15.71 20.89 -2.96
C LEU A 79 16.06 19.91 -1.83
N THR A 80 15.04 19.26 -1.29
CA THR A 80 15.19 18.18 -0.31
C THR A 80 14.60 16.88 -0.87
N ILE A 81 15.37 15.80 -0.83
CA ILE A 81 14.89 14.46 -1.18
C ILE A 81 14.29 13.83 0.07
N ILE A 82 12.96 13.72 0.13
CA ILE A 82 12.24 13.09 1.25
C ILE A 82 12.42 11.58 1.19
N ASN A 83 12.24 10.99 0.01
CA ASN A 83 12.39 9.55 -0.17
C ASN A 83 12.88 9.20 -1.58
N ARG A 84 13.78 8.23 -1.65
CA ARG A 84 14.32 7.70 -2.91
C ARG A 84 13.44 6.57 -3.41
N SER A 85 13.28 6.47 -4.72
CA SER A 85 12.58 5.36 -5.36
C SER A 85 13.58 4.37 -5.97
N GLU A 86 13.28 3.08 -5.86
CA GLU A 86 13.94 2.05 -6.66
C GLU A 86 13.44 2.09 -8.12
N SER A 87 14.05 1.27 -8.97
CA SER A 87 13.59 1.05 -10.35
C SER A 87 12.12 0.61 -10.34
N LEU A 88 11.30 1.28 -11.14
CA LEU A 88 9.86 1.06 -11.14
C LEU A 88 9.51 -0.26 -11.83
N PRO A 89 8.67 -1.10 -11.20
CA PRO A 89 8.19 -2.33 -11.81
C PRO A 89 7.10 -2.11 -12.86
N LEU A 90 6.54 -0.89 -12.93
CA LEU A 90 5.59 -0.46 -13.96
C LEU A 90 6.23 0.65 -14.78
N ASP A 91 6.18 0.52 -16.10
CA ASP A 91 6.62 1.58 -16.99
C ASP A 91 5.50 2.62 -17.16
N SER A 92 5.83 3.90 -17.04
CA SER A 92 4.86 4.98 -17.23
C SER A 92 4.55 5.23 -18.72
N ASN A 93 5.44 4.84 -19.64
CA ASN A 93 5.32 5.09 -21.07
C ASN A 93 4.59 3.96 -21.83
N HIS A 94 4.43 2.80 -21.19
CA HIS A 94 3.83 1.62 -21.81
C HIS A 94 2.55 1.17 -21.11
N VAL A 95 1.69 0.48 -21.86
CA VAL A 95 0.52 -0.17 -21.30
C VAL A 95 0.98 -1.46 -20.60
N ASN A 96 1.11 -1.39 -19.28
CA ASN A 96 1.48 -2.54 -18.45
C ASN A 96 0.38 -3.60 -18.41
N THR A 97 0.76 -4.86 -18.18
CA THR A 97 -0.17 -5.98 -17.99
C THR A 97 -1.08 -5.76 -16.79
N GLU A 98 -2.29 -6.30 -16.83
CA GLU A 98 -3.26 -6.15 -15.74
C GLU A 98 -2.75 -6.76 -14.43
N GLU A 99 -2.11 -7.93 -14.50
CA GLU A 99 -1.53 -8.60 -13.32
C GLU A 99 -0.49 -7.72 -12.62
N ALA A 100 0.43 -7.11 -13.38
CA ALA A 100 1.43 -6.21 -12.82
C ALA A 100 0.79 -4.96 -12.20
N ARG A 101 -0.25 -4.42 -12.84
CA ARG A 101 -0.99 -3.25 -12.35
C ARG A 101 -1.77 -3.55 -11.07
N LEU A 102 -2.30 -4.75 -10.91
CA LEU A 102 -2.98 -5.17 -9.68
C LEU A 102 -1.98 -5.46 -8.56
N LYS A 103 -0.86 -6.12 -8.87
CA LYS A 103 0.23 -6.37 -7.91
C LYS A 103 0.82 -5.07 -7.36
N TYR A 104 1.06 -4.10 -8.23
CA TYR A 104 1.62 -2.79 -7.87
C TYR A 104 0.57 -1.68 -7.99
N ARG A 105 -0.64 -1.93 -7.47
CA ARG A 105 -1.77 -1.00 -7.61
C ARG A 105 -1.50 0.38 -7.01
N TYR A 106 -0.67 0.46 -5.96
CA TYR A 106 -0.27 1.74 -5.37
C TYR A 106 0.53 2.63 -6.34
N LEU A 107 1.26 2.07 -7.31
CA LEU A 107 1.90 2.83 -8.39
C LEU A 107 0.91 3.14 -9.51
N ASP A 108 0.08 2.17 -9.91
CA ASP A 108 -0.93 2.38 -10.98
C ASP A 108 -1.95 3.48 -10.61
N LEU A 109 -2.29 3.61 -9.32
CA LEU A 109 -3.17 4.67 -8.82
C LEU A 109 -2.56 6.08 -8.92
N ARG A 110 -1.25 6.22 -9.14
CA ARG A 110 -0.60 7.52 -9.36
C ARG A 110 -0.87 8.09 -10.75
N ARG A 111 -1.33 7.27 -11.69
CA ARG A 111 -1.68 7.72 -13.04
C ARG A 111 -2.88 8.69 -12.99
N PRO A 112 -2.86 9.79 -13.75
CA PRO A 112 -3.90 10.82 -13.69
C PRO A 112 -5.29 10.26 -13.99
N GLU A 113 -5.40 9.32 -14.93
CA GLU A 113 -6.66 8.64 -15.27
C GLU A 113 -7.27 7.90 -14.07
N MET A 114 -6.46 7.13 -13.35
CA MET A 114 -6.90 6.34 -12.20
C MET A 114 -7.21 7.23 -10.99
N ALA A 115 -6.37 8.22 -10.73
CA ALA A 115 -6.60 9.23 -9.71
C ALA A 115 -7.90 10.00 -9.97
N GLN A 116 -8.17 10.38 -11.23
CA GLN A 116 -9.40 11.09 -11.60
C GLN A 116 -10.64 10.24 -11.37
N ARG A 117 -10.61 8.94 -11.70
CA ARG A 117 -11.72 8.03 -11.42
C ARG A 117 -12.03 7.93 -9.91
N LEU A 118 -11.00 7.85 -9.06
CA LEU A 118 -11.19 7.85 -7.60
C LEU A 118 -11.73 9.19 -7.08
N LYS A 119 -11.24 10.32 -7.59
CA LYS A 119 -11.78 11.65 -7.27
C LYS A 119 -13.25 11.76 -7.67
N THR A 120 -13.62 11.32 -8.86
CA THR A 120 -15.01 11.32 -9.34
C THR A 120 -15.89 10.44 -8.47
N ARG A 121 -15.43 9.24 -8.09
CA ARG A 121 -16.15 8.37 -7.14
C ARG A 121 -16.42 9.09 -5.82
N ALA A 122 -15.41 9.75 -5.25
CA ALA A 122 -15.57 10.51 -4.01
C ALA A 122 -16.57 11.67 -4.14
N LYS A 123 -16.56 12.38 -5.28
CA LYS A 123 -17.55 13.43 -5.57
C LYS A 123 -18.97 12.87 -5.66
N ILE A 124 -19.15 11.73 -6.34
CA ILE A 124 -20.45 11.06 -6.46
C ILE A 124 -20.97 10.66 -5.08
N THR A 125 -20.16 9.99 -4.26
CA THR A 125 -20.59 9.57 -2.92
C THR A 125 -20.90 10.76 -2.01
N SER A 126 -20.13 11.85 -2.13
CA SER A 126 -20.40 13.09 -1.38
C SER A 126 -21.71 13.73 -1.82
N PHE A 127 -21.99 13.77 -3.12
CA PHE A 127 -23.25 14.29 -3.66
C PHE A 127 -24.46 13.47 -3.18
N VAL A 128 -24.38 12.14 -3.25
CA VAL A 128 -25.48 11.25 -2.81
C VAL A 128 -25.75 11.43 -1.31
N ARG A 129 -24.70 11.49 -0.48
CA ARG A 129 -24.86 11.71 0.96
C ARG A 129 -25.54 13.04 1.25
N ARG A 130 -25.06 14.14 0.67
CA ARG A 130 -25.68 15.47 0.81
C ARG A 130 -27.15 15.47 0.41
N PHE A 131 -27.46 14.85 -0.73
CA PHE A 131 -28.85 14.73 -1.18
C PHE A 131 -29.72 13.99 -0.15
N MET A 132 -29.25 12.87 0.40
CA MET A 132 -29.97 12.11 1.41
C MET A 132 -30.14 12.90 2.72
N ASP A 133 -29.09 13.61 3.16
CA ASP A 133 -29.11 14.46 4.34
C ASP A 133 -30.15 15.59 4.20
N ASP A 134 -30.20 16.24 3.03
CA ASP A 134 -31.15 17.32 2.73
C ASP A 134 -32.61 16.85 2.74
N HIS A 135 -32.85 15.55 2.56
CA HIS A 135 -34.18 14.93 2.60
C HIS A 135 -34.50 14.24 3.93
N GLY A 136 -33.65 14.42 4.96
CA GLY A 136 -33.90 13.91 6.31
C GLY A 136 -33.63 12.42 6.51
N PHE A 137 -32.88 11.78 5.61
CA PHE A 137 -32.39 10.41 5.83
C PHE A 137 -31.26 10.40 6.87
N LEU A 138 -31.12 9.29 7.59
CA LEU A 138 -30.04 9.07 8.56
C LEU A 138 -29.02 8.07 8.00
N ASP A 139 -27.73 8.44 8.01
CA ASP A 139 -26.61 7.54 7.69
C ASP A 139 -26.34 6.61 8.89
N ILE A 140 -26.96 5.42 8.89
CA ILE A 140 -26.84 4.42 9.96
C ILE A 140 -25.93 3.28 9.51
N GLU A 141 -24.82 3.08 10.21
CA GLU A 141 -23.92 1.96 9.95
C GLU A 141 -24.52 0.63 10.42
N THR A 142 -24.53 -0.37 9.53
CA THR A 142 -25.01 -1.73 9.83
C THR A 142 -23.86 -2.70 10.06
N PRO A 143 -24.00 -3.70 10.95
CA PRO A 143 -22.93 -4.65 11.24
C PRO A 143 -22.61 -5.56 10.04
N MET A 144 -21.32 -5.69 9.72
CA MET A 144 -20.85 -6.56 8.63
C MET A 144 -20.94 -8.06 8.98
N LEU A 145 -20.87 -8.42 10.27
CA LEU A 145 -20.91 -9.82 10.74
C LEU A 145 -22.34 -10.28 11.01
N THR A 146 -23.00 -10.82 9.99
CA THR A 146 -24.40 -11.28 10.06
C THR A 146 -24.53 -12.81 10.21
N LYS A 147 -25.73 -13.29 10.54
CA LYS A 147 -26.07 -14.72 10.51
C LYS A 147 -26.16 -15.17 9.05
N ALA A 148 -25.62 -16.35 8.75
CA ALA A 148 -25.81 -16.96 7.43
C ALA A 148 -27.26 -17.40 7.28
N THR A 149 -27.97 -16.85 6.29
CA THR A 149 -29.27 -17.34 5.84
C THR A 149 -29.11 -18.07 4.51
N PRO A 150 -29.91 -19.13 4.26
CA PRO A 150 -29.78 -19.96 3.06
C PRO A 150 -30.30 -19.27 1.79
N GLU A 151 -31.01 -18.16 1.93
CA GLU A 151 -31.57 -17.39 0.82
C GLU A 151 -30.53 -16.38 0.28
N GLY A 152 -30.39 -16.35 -1.05
CA GLY A 152 -29.58 -15.38 -1.78
C GLY A 152 -28.26 -15.92 -2.35
N ALA A 153 -27.33 -15.01 -2.66
CA ALA A 153 -26.02 -15.34 -3.20
C ALA A 153 -25.14 -16.07 -2.16
N PRO A 154 -24.19 -16.92 -2.60
CA PRO A 154 -23.25 -17.59 -1.70
C PRO A 154 -22.53 -16.60 -0.78
N ARG A 155 -22.58 -16.85 0.53
CA ARG A 155 -21.96 -15.96 1.54
C ARG A 155 -20.51 -16.36 1.78
N LEU A 156 -19.67 -15.37 2.07
CA LEU A 156 -18.31 -15.63 2.54
C LEU A 156 -18.40 -16.46 3.84
N PRO A 157 -17.79 -17.66 3.91
CA PRO A 157 -17.89 -18.50 5.08
C PRO A 157 -17.29 -17.77 6.28
N ARG A 158 -17.86 -18.01 7.48
CA ARG A 158 -17.21 -17.58 8.71
C ARG A 158 -15.82 -18.22 8.75
N ALA A 159 -14.77 -17.40 8.83
CA ALA A 159 -13.44 -17.89 9.13
C ALA A 159 -13.53 -18.62 10.48
N PHE A 160 -13.07 -19.87 10.48
CA PHE A 160 -13.07 -20.86 11.56
C PHE A 160 -14.40 -21.57 11.84
N PRO A 161 -14.49 -22.87 11.53
CA PRO A 161 -15.22 -23.77 12.41
C PRO A 161 -14.56 -23.62 13.78
N ARG A 162 -15.29 -23.19 14.81
CA ARG A 162 -14.95 -23.61 16.17
C ARG A 162 -14.84 -25.13 16.06
N ALA A 163 -13.64 -25.68 16.15
CA ALA A 163 -13.48 -27.09 16.44
C ALA A 163 -14.26 -27.29 17.75
N GLN A 164 -15.51 -27.75 17.63
CA GLN A 164 -16.16 -28.43 18.72
C GLN A 164 -15.14 -29.51 19.07
N ARG A 165 -14.49 -29.37 20.22
CA ARG A 165 -13.72 -30.45 20.81
C ARG A 165 -14.69 -31.61 20.95
N GLN A 166 -14.82 -32.43 19.91
CA GLN A 166 -15.33 -33.77 20.03
C GLN A 166 -14.31 -34.42 20.95
N ILE A 167 -14.68 -34.54 22.22
CA ILE A 167 -14.05 -35.46 23.14
C ILE A 167 -14.31 -36.83 22.51
N LEU A 168 -13.40 -37.29 21.66
CA LEU A 168 -13.37 -38.66 21.18
C LEU A 168 -13.27 -39.53 22.44
N ARG A 169 -14.38 -40.16 22.81
CA ARG A 169 -14.39 -41.16 23.89
C ARG A 169 -13.35 -42.22 23.53
N ALA A 170 -12.44 -42.50 24.46
CA ALA A 170 -11.27 -43.36 24.28
C ALA A 170 -11.57 -44.75 23.66
N ALA A 171 -12.82 -45.23 23.76
CA ALA A 171 -13.27 -46.47 23.16
C ALA A 171 -13.15 -46.53 21.62
N ALA A 172 -13.33 -45.42 20.90
CA ALA A 172 -13.27 -45.42 19.44
C ALA A 172 -11.83 -45.51 18.90
N VAL A 173 -10.86 -44.96 19.65
CA VAL A 173 -9.44 -45.00 19.27
C VAL A 173 -8.85 -46.39 19.54
N ALA A 174 -9.26 -47.05 20.64
CA ALA A 174 -8.81 -48.39 20.96
C ALA A 174 -9.25 -49.43 19.91
N ALA A 175 -10.49 -49.33 19.41
CA ALA A 175 -11.00 -50.26 18.40
C ALA A 175 -10.24 -50.18 17.06
N ALA A 176 -9.86 -48.96 16.63
CA ALA A 176 -9.14 -48.75 15.38
C ALA A 176 -7.66 -49.20 15.46
N VAL A 177 -7.03 -49.05 16.62
CA VAL A 177 -5.64 -49.49 16.85
C VAL A 177 -5.55 -51.01 16.93
N GLN A 178 -6.54 -51.69 17.52
CA GLN A 178 -6.54 -53.15 17.61
C GLN A 178 -6.69 -53.81 16.22
N THR A 179 -7.59 -53.28 15.37
CA THR A 179 -7.78 -53.80 14.00
C THR A 179 -6.56 -53.60 13.09
N ALA A 180 -5.69 -52.63 13.40
CA ALA A 180 -4.47 -52.38 12.63
C ALA A 180 -3.27 -53.22 13.11
N ALA A 181 -3.35 -53.85 14.29
CA ALA A 181 -2.28 -54.64 14.88
C ALA A 181 -2.35 -56.13 14.51
N ASP A 182 -3.51 -56.64 14.10
CA ASP A 182 -3.72 -58.06 13.82
C ASP A 182 -3.29 -58.51 12.40
N ASP A 183 -2.95 -57.57 11.50
CA ASP A 183 -2.53 -57.88 10.11
C ASP A 183 -1.03 -57.60 9.88
N VAL A 184 -0.19 -58.55 10.31
CA VAL A 184 1.27 -58.51 10.13
C VAL A 184 1.66 -58.82 8.68
N ARG A 185 2.40 -57.92 8.02
CA ARG A 185 3.70 -58.19 7.35
C ARG A 185 4.37 -56.89 6.85
N LEU A 186 5.37 -56.44 7.60
CA LEU A 186 6.23 -55.30 7.28
C LEU A 186 7.25 -55.64 6.17
N ARG A 187 7.31 -54.80 5.13
CA ARG A 187 8.56 -54.46 4.41
C ARG A 187 8.64 -52.93 4.30
N PRO A 188 9.68 -52.26 4.84
CA PRO A 188 9.86 -50.85 4.62
C PRO A 188 10.49 -50.63 3.24
N LEU A 189 9.72 -50.03 2.32
CA LEU A 189 10.24 -49.37 1.13
C LEU A 189 10.42 -47.89 1.47
N LEU A 190 11.63 -47.50 1.85
CA LEU A 190 12.30 -46.23 1.50
C LEU A 190 13.48 -45.97 2.43
N SER A 191 14.63 -45.74 1.81
CA SER A 191 15.91 -45.40 2.42
C SER A 191 15.99 -43.92 2.80
N ASP A 192 16.86 -43.65 3.77
CA ASP A 192 17.16 -42.35 4.37
C ASP A 192 17.22 -41.19 3.38
N ARG A 193 16.37 -40.19 3.59
CA ARG A 193 16.66 -38.80 3.23
C ARG A 193 16.44 -37.88 4.43
N GLN A 194 17.58 -37.42 4.93
CA GLN A 194 17.83 -36.33 5.87
C GLN A 194 16.66 -35.36 6.08
N MET A 195 16.03 -35.47 7.25
CA MET A 195 15.26 -34.38 7.86
C MET A 195 16.26 -33.34 8.41
N LEU A 196 16.19 -32.11 7.90
CA LEU A 196 16.83 -30.94 8.52
C LEU A 196 16.26 -30.74 9.94
N PRO A 197 17.08 -30.36 10.94
CA PRO A 197 16.63 -30.23 12.31
C PRO A 197 15.68 -29.03 12.48
N ALA A 198 14.53 -29.29 13.12
CA ALA A 198 13.54 -28.28 13.46
C ALA A 198 14.13 -27.17 14.35
N MET A 199 13.95 -25.92 13.94
CA MET A 199 14.26 -24.74 14.75
C MET A 199 13.40 -24.75 16.02
N LYS A 200 14.06 -24.62 17.18
CA LYS A 200 13.43 -24.47 18.49
C LYS A 200 12.67 -23.13 18.54
N THR A 201 11.36 -23.19 18.77
CA THR A 201 10.56 -22.02 19.11
C THR A 201 10.95 -21.54 20.52
N CYS A 202 11.55 -20.34 20.60
CA CYS A 202 11.71 -19.63 21.86
C CYS A 202 10.34 -19.03 22.25
N VAL A 203 9.74 -19.56 23.33
CA VAL A 203 8.61 -18.92 24.01
C VAL A 203 9.19 -18.15 25.20
N PRO A 204 8.98 -16.83 25.34
CA PRO A 204 9.43 -16.12 26.53
C PRO A 204 8.46 -16.40 27.70
N THR A 205 9.00 -16.96 28.79
CA THR A 205 8.32 -17.11 30.08
C THR A 205 8.29 -15.76 30.78
N VAL A 206 7.11 -15.16 30.94
CA VAL A 206 6.93 -13.96 31.79
C VAL A 206 6.73 -14.42 33.23
N SER A 207 7.73 -14.19 34.09
CA SER A 207 7.61 -14.37 35.54
C SER A 207 6.89 -13.18 36.17
N LEU A 208 5.73 -13.42 36.77
CA LEU A 208 5.03 -12.47 37.64
C LEU A 208 5.79 -12.36 38.97
N ASN A 209 6.48 -11.25 39.18
CA ASN A 209 6.80 -10.75 40.52
C ASN A 209 7.05 -9.24 40.46
N SER A 210 6.10 -8.44 40.95
CA SER A 210 6.38 -7.07 41.42
C SER A 210 5.42 -6.71 42.57
N PRO A 211 5.85 -5.91 43.55
CA PRO A 211 5.11 -5.68 44.79
C PRO A 211 4.00 -4.64 44.62
N ARG A 212 2.90 -4.85 45.36
CA ARG A 212 1.69 -4.01 45.37
C ARG A 212 2.03 -2.58 45.83
N SER A 213 1.75 -1.58 45.00
CA SER A 213 1.58 -0.19 45.43
C SER A 213 0.09 0.17 45.42
N THR A 214 -0.38 0.69 46.55
CA THR A 214 -1.76 1.10 46.81
C THR A 214 -2.05 2.46 46.18
N TRP A 215 -3.06 2.53 45.31
CA TRP A 215 -3.57 3.78 44.76
C TRP A 215 -4.86 4.19 45.50
N LYS A 216 -4.93 5.42 46.03
CA LYS A 216 -6.14 6.03 46.60
C LYS A 216 -6.64 7.16 45.68
N PRO A 217 -7.96 7.29 45.46
CA PRO A 217 -8.52 8.35 44.63
C PRO A 217 -8.67 9.68 45.41
N PRO A 218 -8.71 10.83 44.73
CA PRO A 218 -8.77 12.15 45.36
C PRO A 218 -10.21 12.55 45.74
N LEU A 219 -10.30 13.40 46.77
CA LEU A 219 -11.43 14.31 47.03
C LEU A 219 -11.16 15.66 46.38
#